data_AF-J3BS37-F1
#
_entry.id   AF-J3BS37-F1
#
_cell.length_a   1.000
_cell.length_b   1.000
_cell.length_c   1.000
_cell.angle_alpha   90.00
_cell.angle_beta   90.00
_cell.angle_gamma   90.00
#
_symmetry.space_group_name_H-M   'P 1'
#
loop_
_entity.id
_entity.type
_entity.pdbx_description
1 polymer ?
#
loop_
_entity_poly.entity_id
_entity_poly.type
_entity_poly.pdbx_seq_one_letter_code
_entity_poly.pdbx_strand_id
1 'polypeptide(L)'
;MITASTSTSTNAAMSAYTSAAEAKAAAAAQQQRVAQDDPAKTPNDDSVSLSSTSTAYSNSIAGNAPFFPVRSGMNADALVLGASKPGAISSSKDKTFAEVATDARKRMDEKYALMKASGKPYTSSDEDRNALMGDLDRRSLNAVATNQGGTFTVEEQASAQALMRQQARLATGYYSGPADQQKNWKDPFINDPYGRARAALDFMDNMSPEEKAKPEWLSQHLSLEAALNQSSSLDPAEKKTGHFHNLAEILAGIVTDGSDSEKSSSAKNTDPSVGIMKKLQSLVS
;
A
#
# COMPACT_ATOMS: atom_id res chain seq x y z
N MET A 1 30.56 38.21 8.30
CA MET A 1 30.87 36.86 8.82
C MET A 1 29.62 36.01 8.62
N ILE A 2 29.68 35.05 7.71
CA ILE A 2 28.58 34.11 7.42
C ILE A 2 29.09 32.74 7.84
N THR A 3 28.52 32.16 8.89
CA THR A 3 28.78 30.76 9.27
C THR A 3 27.68 29.87 8.72
N ALA A 4 28.09 28.97 7.83
CA ALA A 4 27.26 27.92 7.26
C ALA A 4 26.91 26.86 8.32
N SER A 5 25.62 26.53 8.44
CA SER A 5 25.15 25.35 9.16
C SER A 5 24.66 24.34 8.12
N THR A 6 25.50 23.37 7.78
CA THR A 6 25.15 22.28 6.88
C THR A 6 25.47 20.93 7.51
N SER A 7 24.47 20.04 7.46
CA SER A 7 24.64 18.60 7.22
C SER A 7 25.09 17.69 8.37
N THR A 8 24.32 17.63 9.47
CA THR A 8 24.47 16.52 10.45
C THR A 8 23.34 15.48 10.32
N SER A 9 22.15 15.87 9.85
CA SER A 9 20.94 15.03 9.87
C SER A 9 20.90 13.95 8.77
N THR A 10 21.55 14.17 7.63
CA THR A 10 21.62 13.21 6.50
C THR A 10 22.52 12.02 6.80
N ASN A 11 23.60 12.21 7.58
CA ASN A 11 24.51 11.13 7.95
C ASN A 11 23.87 10.17 8.96
N ALA A 12 23.06 10.66 9.90
CA ALA A 12 22.41 9.82 10.89
C ALA A 12 21.35 8.88 10.29
N ALA A 13 20.57 9.36 9.31
CA ALA A 13 19.56 8.56 8.63
C ALA A 13 20.18 7.51 7.69
N MET A 14 21.25 7.86 6.97
CA MET A 14 22.02 6.90 6.16
C MET A 14 22.71 5.86 7.05
N SER A 15 23.32 6.25 8.17
CA SER A 15 23.93 5.30 9.11
C SER A 15 22.90 4.34 9.72
N ALA A 16 21.70 4.81 10.08
CA ALA A 16 20.64 3.94 10.58
C ALA A 16 20.15 2.93 9.52
N TYR A 17 20.10 3.35 8.25
CA TYR A 17 19.71 2.48 7.13
C TYR A 17 20.79 1.43 6.82
N THR A 18 22.07 1.84 6.79
CA THR A 18 23.19 0.91 6.57
C THR A 18 23.33 -0.09 7.71
N SER A 19 23.16 0.35 8.97
CA SER A 19 23.18 -0.55 10.13
C SER A 19 22.02 -1.55 10.13
N ALA A 20 20.83 -1.17 9.65
CA ALA A 20 19.71 -2.10 9.50
C ALA A 20 19.95 -3.12 8.37
N ALA A 21 20.56 -2.70 7.26
CA ALA A 21 20.92 -3.59 6.15
C ALA A 21 22.05 -4.57 6.54
N GLU A 22 23.06 -4.10 7.29
CA GLU A 22 24.15 -4.91 7.82
C GLU A 22 23.66 -5.91 8.87
N ALA A 23 22.74 -5.51 9.76
CA ALA A 23 22.12 -6.41 10.73
C ALA A 23 21.31 -7.52 10.03
N LYS A 24 20.62 -7.20 8.93
CA LYS A 24 19.88 -8.18 8.11
C LYS A 24 20.82 -9.14 7.37
N ALA A 25 21.96 -8.66 6.87
CA ALA A 25 22.98 -9.49 6.24
C ALA A 25 23.69 -10.41 7.26
N ALA A 26 23.94 -9.92 8.48
CA ALA A 26 24.51 -10.71 9.57
C ALA A 26 23.54 -11.80 10.06
N ALA A 27 22.25 -11.51 10.15
CA ALA A 27 21.22 -12.49 10.49
C ALA A 27 21.09 -13.60 9.43
N ALA A 28 21.18 -13.25 8.14
CA ALA A 28 21.18 -14.21 7.05
C ALA A 28 22.46 -15.08 7.04
N ALA A 29 23.63 -14.50 7.32
CA ALA A 29 24.90 -15.22 7.43
C ALA A 29 24.95 -16.17 8.64
N GLN A 30 24.29 -15.82 9.75
CA GLN A 30 24.15 -16.70 10.91
C GLN A 30 23.23 -17.89 10.63
N GLN A 31 22.12 -17.70 9.89
CA GLN A 31 21.22 -18.80 9.50
C GLN A 31 21.90 -19.85 8.61
N GLN A 32 22.92 -19.46 7.84
CA GLN A 32 23.67 -20.37 6.98
C GLN A 32 24.76 -21.16 7.71
N ARG A 33 25.13 -20.75 8.93
CA ARG A 33 26.18 -21.40 9.74
C ARG A 33 25.67 -22.48 10.70
N VAL A 34 24.35 -22.61 10.90
CA VAL A 34 23.74 -23.54 11.88
C VAL A 34 23.41 -24.94 11.30
N ALA A 35 23.88 -25.26 10.08
CA ALA A 35 23.58 -26.54 9.43
C ALA A 35 24.61 -27.65 9.68
N GLN A 36 25.61 -27.45 10.54
CA GLN A 36 26.56 -28.51 10.90
C GLN A 36 26.91 -28.45 12.40
N ASP A 37 26.70 -29.60 13.02
CA ASP A 37 27.10 -30.05 14.36
C ASP A 37 26.21 -29.66 15.56
N ASP A 38 25.37 -30.63 15.94
CA ASP A 38 24.90 -30.89 17.31
C ASP A 38 25.80 -32.01 17.91
N PRO A 39 26.07 -32.08 19.24
CA PRO A 39 25.03 -31.98 20.25
C PRO A 39 25.36 -31.18 21.53
N ALA A 40 24.29 -30.69 22.15
CA ALA A 40 24.09 -30.50 23.60
C ALA A 40 24.86 -29.36 24.32
N LYS A 41 24.24 -28.17 24.38
CA LYS A 41 24.25 -27.33 25.59
C LYS A 41 23.09 -26.33 25.60
N THR A 42 22.55 -26.13 26.81
CA THR A 42 21.43 -25.29 27.26
C THR A 42 21.15 -24.00 26.46
N PRO A 43 19.88 -23.60 26.28
CA PRO A 43 19.52 -22.38 25.56
C PRO A 43 19.84 -21.15 26.40
N ASN A 44 20.81 -20.35 25.94
CA ASN A 44 20.85 -18.93 26.30
C ASN A 44 19.75 -18.24 25.50
N ASP A 45 18.70 -17.83 26.20
CA ASP A 45 17.60 -17.05 25.68
C ASP A 45 18.04 -15.58 25.54
N ASP A 46 18.94 -15.30 24.59
CA ASP A 46 19.20 -13.96 24.09
C ASP A 46 18.14 -13.60 23.03
N SER A 47 16.86 -13.74 23.38
CA SER A 47 15.77 -13.28 22.51
C SER A 47 15.56 -11.78 22.68
N VAL A 48 16.00 -11.01 21.68
CA VAL A 48 15.63 -9.60 21.54
C VAL A 48 14.11 -9.51 21.27
N SER A 49 13.34 -9.16 22.31
CA SER A 49 11.90 -8.97 22.18
C SER A 49 11.61 -7.66 21.42
N LEU A 50 11.09 -7.78 20.20
CA LEU A 50 10.61 -6.63 19.42
C LEU A 50 9.28 -6.13 20.00
N SER A 51 9.05 -4.81 19.97
CA SER A 51 7.75 -4.27 20.36
C SER A 51 6.62 -4.84 19.50
N SER A 52 5.44 -4.99 20.07
CA SER A 52 4.25 -5.49 19.36
C SER A 52 3.96 -4.71 18.07
N THR A 53 4.18 -3.39 18.09
CA THR A 53 4.08 -2.51 16.92
C THR A 53 5.08 -2.91 15.82
N SER A 54 6.33 -3.17 16.18
CA SER A 54 7.37 -3.58 15.22
C SER A 54 7.04 -4.91 14.56
N THR A 55 6.58 -5.88 15.35
CA THR A 55 6.13 -7.18 14.85
C THR A 55 4.93 -7.05 13.91
N ALA A 56 3.95 -6.22 14.27
CA ALA A 56 2.78 -5.97 13.43
C ALA A 56 3.12 -5.32 12.08
N TYR A 57 4.06 -4.36 12.08
CA TYR A 57 4.56 -3.73 10.85
C TYR A 57 5.28 -4.75 9.97
N SER A 58 6.19 -5.53 10.56
CA SER A 58 6.96 -6.54 9.86
C SER A 58 6.06 -7.59 9.20
N ASN A 59 5.03 -8.05 9.93
CA ASN A 59 4.04 -8.99 9.39
C ASN A 59 3.20 -8.38 8.26
N SER A 60 2.82 -7.10 8.38
CA SER A 60 2.06 -6.39 7.35
C SER A 60 2.85 -6.25 6.05
N ILE A 61 4.16 -5.95 6.16
CA ILE A 61 5.06 -5.88 5.03
C ILE A 61 5.25 -7.27 4.41
N ALA A 62 5.60 -8.27 5.22
CA ALA A 62 5.86 -9.62 4.74
C ALA A 62 4.64 -10.24 4.03
N GLY A 63 3.43 -9.99 4.52
CA GLY A 63 2.19 -10.52 3.94
C GLY A 63 1.85 -9.94 2.57
N ASN A 64 2.25 -8.71 2.28
CA ASN A 64 1.93 -8.02 1.02
C ASN A 64 3.12 -7.87 0.05
N ALA A 65 4.36 -8.06 0.52
CA ALA A 65 5.56 -7.88 -0.30
C ALA A 65 5.54 -8.63 -1.65
N PRO A 66 5.01 -9.88 -1.76
CA PRO A 66 4.92 -10.57 -3.06
C PRO A 66 4.09 -9.83 -4.11
N PHE A 67 3.18 -8.95 -3.70
CA PHE A 67 2.32 -8.19 -4.62
C PHE A 67 2.95 -6.88 -5.09
N PHE A 68 4.08 -6.49 -4.51
CA PHE A 68 4.85 -5.31 -4.89
C PHE A 68 6.29 -5.71 -5.26
N PRO A 69 6.49 -6.41 -6.40
CA PRO A 69 7.83 -6.78 -6.83
C PRO A 69 8.64 -5.51 -7.02
N VAL A 70 9.91 -5.55 -6.65
CA VAL A 70 10.81 -4.40 -6.67
C VAL A 70 12.14 -4.83 -7.24
N ARG A 71 12.85 -3.89 -7.88
CA ARG A 71 14.22 -4.14 -8.35
C ARG A 71 15.10 -4.69 -7.24
N SER A 72 15.97 -5.64 -7.60
CA SER A 72 16.97 -6.18 -6.67
C SER A 72 17.82 -5.05 -6.07
N GLY A 73 18.00 -5.07 -4.75
CA GLY A 73 18.72 -4.04 -4.00
C GLY A 73 17.92 -2.77 -3.67
N MET A 74 16.64 -2.70 -4.05
CA MET A 74 15.71 -1.64 -3.65
C MET A 74 14.61 -2.20 -2.74
N ASN A 75 13.94 -1.32 -2.01
CA ASN A 75 12.89 -1.67 -1.05
C ASN A 75 11.55 -1.03 -1.43
N ALA A 76 10.45 -1.64 -0.96
CA ALA A 76 9.10 -1.12 -1.14
C ALA A 76 8.30 -1.10 0.18
N ASP A 77 8.98 -1.09 1.33
CA ASP A 77 8.35 -1.35 2.63
C ASP A 77 7.27 -0.31 2.98
N ALA A 78 7.50 0.98 2.73
CA ALA A 78 6.51 2.02 3.00
C ALA A 78 5.30 1.90 2.06
N LEU A 79 5.57 1.61 0.79
CA LEU A 79 4.53 1.34 -0.21
C LEU A 79 3.68 0.12 0.17
N VAL A 80 4.31 -1.00 0.53
CA VAL A 80 3.66 -2.25 0.91
C VAL A 80 2.83 -2.06 2.18
N LEU A 81 3.40 -1.37 3.17
CA LEU A 81 2.73 -1.12 4.45
C LEU A 81 1.41 -0.37 4.27
N GLY A 82 1.31 0.52 3.28
CA GLY A 82 0.08 1.27 2.99
C GLY A 82 -1.12 0.41 2.60
N ALA A 83 -0.93 -0.87 2.22
CA ALA A 83 -2.04 -1.80 1.99
C ALA A 83 -2.70 -2.28 3.29
N SER A 84 -1.99 -2.28 4.42
CA SER A 84 -2.55 -2.71 5.72
C SER A 84 -2.60 -1.61 6.77
N LYS A 85 -1.85 -0.51 6.56
CA LYS A 85 -1.75 0.65 7.45
C LYS A 85 -1.73 1.93 6.58
N PRO A 86 -2.85 2.30 5.94
CA PRO A 86 -2.90 3.48 5.05
C PRO A 86 -2.56 4.80 5.74
N GLY A 87 -2.67 4.87 7.07
CA GLY A 87 -2.31 6.03 7.89
C GLY A 87 -0.88 6.03 8.40
N ALA A 88 -0.04 5.07 7.99
CA ALA A 88 1.38 5.08 8.35
C ALA A 88 2.08 6.29 7.73
N ILE A 89 2.98 6.92 8.48
CA ILE A 89 3.61 8.21 8.14
C ILE A 89 5.14 8.11 8.01
N SER A 90 5.68 7.01 7.46
CA SER A 90 7.12 6.76 7.44
C SER A 90 7.94 7.82 6.69
N SER A 91 7.39 8.40 5.63
CA SER A 91 8.00 9.48 4.84
C SER A 91 7.36 10.85 5.13
N SER A 92 6.10 10.88 5.57
CA SER A 92 5.30 12.10 5.74
C SER A 92 5.22 12.64 7.17
N LYS A 93 5.85 11.98 8.14
CA LYS A 93 5.78 12.36 9.56
C LYS A 93 6.24 13.80 9.77
N ASP A 94 5.46 14.52 10.58
CA ASP A 94 5.69 15.90 11.02
C ASP A 94 5.85 16.92 9.87
N LYS A 95 5.28 16.61 8.70
CA LYS A 95 5.29 17.47 7.51
C LYS A 95 3.90 17.99 7.16
N THR A 96 3.83 19.25 6.74
CA THR A 96 2.70 19.80 5.98
C THR A 96 2.58 19.09 4.63
N PHE A 97 1.41 19.15 3.99
CA PHE A 97 1.21 18.47 2.71
C PHE A 97 2.14 18.98 1.60
N ALA A 98 2.50 20.27 1.62
CA ALA A 98 3.47 20.84 0.68
C ALA A 98 4.91 20.31 0.92
N GLU A 99 5.31 20.15 2.18
CA GLU A 99 6.60 19.54 2.53
C GLU A 99 6.62 18.05 2.18
N VAL A 100 5.50 17.33 2.34
CA VAL A 100 5.34 15.95 1.89
C VAL A 100 5.60 15.83 0.39
N ALA A 101 5.01 16.70 -0.43
CA ALA A 101 5.25 16.71 -1.87
C ALA A 101 6.72 16.98 -2.21
N THR A 102 7.34 17.93 -1.53
CA THR A 102 8.76 18.28 -1.75
C THR A 102 9.68 17.11 -1.38
N ASP A 103 9.43 16.44 -0.26
CA ASP A 103 10.18 15.26 0.18
C ASP A 103 9.97 14.07 -0.78
N ALA A 104 8.73 13.84 -1.23
CA ALA A 104 8.41 12.80 -2.20
C ALA A 104 9.16 12.99 -3.52
N ARG A 105 9.18 14.22 -4.06
CA ARG A 105 9.94 14.54 -5.27
C ARG A 105 11.43 14.25 -5.10
N LYS A 106 12.03 14.70 -3.99
CA LYS A 106 13.44 14.44 -3.67
C LYS A 106 13.77 12.93 -3.64
N ARG A 107 12.93 12.13 -2.98
CA ARG A 107 13.11 10.67 -2.91
C ARG A 107 13.00 10.00 -4.27
N MET A 108 12.02 10.43 -5.08
CA MET A 108 11.87 9.91 -6.45
C MET A 108 13.09 10.25 -7.31
N ASP A 109 13.63 11.46 -7.21
CA ASP A 109 14.86 11.86 -7.89
C ASP A 109 16.07 11.03 -7.50
N GLU A 110 16.22 10.74 -6.20
CA GLU A 110 17.26 9.84 -5.70
C GLU A 110 17.11 8.43 -6.28
N LYS A 111 15.90 7.89 -6.35
CA LYS A 111 15.64 6.58 -6.97
C LYS A 111 15.94 6.58 -8.47
N TYR A 112 15.53 7.61 -9.22
CA TYR A 112 15.91 7.74 -10.62
C TYR A 112 17.43 7.76 -10.81
N ALA A 113 18.14 8.52 -9.98
CA ALA A 113 19.61 8.58 -10.02
C ALA A 113 20.24 7.21 -9.71
N LEU A 114 19.73 6.49 -8.71
CA LEU A 114 20.18 5.14 -8.38
C LEU A 114 19.96 4.15 -9.53
N MET A 115 18.77 4.17 -10.14
CA MET A 115 18.45 3.35 -11.31
C MET A 115 19.41 3.66 -12.47
N LYS A 116 19.62 4.94 -12.79
CA LYS A 116 20.57 5.36 -13.82
C LYS A 116 22.00 4.90 -13.52
N ALA A 117 22.47 5.06 -12.28
CA ALA A 117 23.81 4.67 -11.85
C ALA A 117 24.04 3.16 -11.92
N SER A 118 23.00 2.35 -11.72
CA SER A 118 23.04 0.89 -11.88
C SER A 118 23.19 0.40 -13.34
N GLY A 119 23.23 1.31 -14.32
CA GLY A 119 23.25 0.97 -15.74
C GLY A 119 21.90 0.50 -16.30
N LYS A 120 20.84 0.54 -15.49
CA LYS A 120 19.47 0.16 -15.85
C LYS A 120 18.53 1.34 -15.56
N PRO A 121 18.37 2.33 -16.46
CA PRO A 121 17.47 3.46 -16.20
C PRO A 121 16.01 2.99 -16.03
N TYR A 122 15.15 3.89 -15.55
CA TYR A 122 13.71 3.63 -15.38
C TYR A 122 13.05 3.34 -16.74
N THR A 123 12.23 2.29 -16.80
CA THR A 123 11.51 1.81 -18.01
C THR A 123 10.01 1.69 -17.80
N SER A 124 9.46 2.18 -16.68
CA SER A 124 8.03 2.10 -16.32
C SER A 124 7.46 0.70 -16.11
N SER A 125 8.32 -0.31 -15.91
CA SER A 125 7.88 -1.63 -15.44
C SER A 125 7.23 -1.56 -14.05
N ASP A 126 6.46 -2.58 -13.66
CA ASP A 126 5.91 -2.64 -12.29
C ASP A 126 7.00 -2.63 -11.22
N GLU A 127 8.11 -3.34 -11.44
CA GLU A 127 9.27 -3.34 -10.54
C GLU A 127 9.91 -1.96 -10.41
N ASP A 128 9.99 -1.22 -11.52
CA ASP A 128 10.54 0.12 -11.58
C ASP A 128 9.64 1.12 -10.86
N ARG A 129 8.33 1.04 -11.11
CA ARG A 129 7.33 1.87 -10.44
C ARG A 129 7.36 1.65 -8.93
N ASN A 130 7.35 0.39 -8.51
CA ASN A 130 7.41 0.02 -7.09
C ASN A 130 8.75 0.42 -6.46
N ALA A 131 9.86 0.36 -7.19
CA ALA A 131 11.16 0.81 -6.71
C ALA A 131 11.27 2.33 -6.59
N LEU A 132 10.70 3.06 -7.55
CA LEU A 132 10.66 4.53 -7.57
C LEU A 132 9.86 5.09 -6.39
N MET A 133 8.73 4.45 -6.09
CA MET A 133 7.77 4.91 -5.08
C MET A 133 7.80 4.09 -3.78
N GLY A 134 8.73 3.15 -3.67
CA GLY A 134 8.75 2.15 -2.59
C GLY A 134 8.96 2.72 -1.19
N ASP A 135 9.61 3.88 -1.11
CA ASP A 135 9.86 4.64 0.12
C ASP A 135 8.77 5.67 0.44
N LEU A 136 7.74 5.80 -0.41
CA LEU A 136 6.64 6.72 -0.20
C LEU A 136 5.53 6.01 0.57
N ASP A 137 5.16 6.56 1.74
CA ASP A 137 3.91 6.17 2.37
C ASP A 137 2.70 6.67 1.56
N ARG A 138 1.50 6.21 1.93
CA ARG A 138 0.27 6.53 1.20
C ARG A 138 -0.01 8.03 1.12
N ARG A 139 0.30 8.81 2.16
CA ARG A 139 0.11 10.27 2.15
C ARG A 139 1.06 10.94 1.15
N SER A 140 2.31 10.48 1.09
CA SER A 140 3.27 10.88 0.05
C SER A 140 2.81 10.47 -1.35
N LEU A 141 2.28 9.26 -1.53
CA LEU A 141 1.68 8.84 -2.81
C LEU A 141 0.49 9.74 -3.19
N ASN A 142 -0.35 10.15 -2.24
CA ASN A 142 -1.45 11.08 -2.52
C ASN A 142 -0.93 12.44 -2.99
N ALA A 143 0.15 12.96 -2.38
CA ALA A 143 0.79 14.20 -2.84
C ALA A 143 1.28 14.10 -4.29
N VAL A 144 1.90 12.98 -4.67
CA VAL A 144 2.29 12.69 -6.06
C VAL A 144 1.04 12.60 -6.95
N ALA A 145 0.05 11.80 -6.55
CA ALA A 145 -1.17 11.51 -7.31
C ALA A 145 -2.03 12.74 -7.59
N THR A 146 -2.05 13.73 -6.69
CA THR A 146 -2.78 14.99 -6.85
C THR A 146 -1.91 16.13 -7.40
N ASN A 147 -0.67 15.82 -7.81
CA ASN A 147 0.32 16.79 -8.25
C ASN A 147 0.49 17.97 -7.28
N GLN A 148 0.55 17.69 -5.98
CA GLN A 148 0.73 18.72 -4.97
C GLN A 148 2.04 19.48 -5.24
N GLY A 149 1.96 20.80 -5.43
CA GLY A 149 3.11 21.63 -5.77
C GLY A 149 3.53 21.63 -7.25
N GLY A 150 2.85 20.88 -8.12
CA GLY A 150 3.00 21.00 -9.58
C GLY A 150 4.29 20.45 -10.18
N THR A 151 5.03 19.60 -9.46
CA THR A 151 6.37 19.12 -9.86
C THR A 151 6.40 17.67 -10.35
N PHE A 152 5.25 16.98 -10.36
CA PHE A 152 5.13 15.58 -10.77
C PHE A 152 4.58 15.48 -12.19
N THR A 153 5.18 14.58 -12.98
CA THR A 153 4.72 14.26 -14.33
C THR A 153 3.37 13.54 -14.31
N VAL A 154 2.69 13.48 -15.46
CA VAL A 154 1.40 12.79 -15.58
C VAL A 154 1.57 11.29 -15.35
N GLU A 155 2.68 10.72 -15.81
CA GLU A 155 3.03 9.31 -15.65
C GLU A 155 3.28 8.95 -14.18
N GLU A 156 3.94 9.85 -13.44
CA GLU A 156 4.15 9.70 -11.99
C GLU A 156 2.84 9.80 -11.21
N GLN A 157 1.98 10.76 -11.56
CA GLN A 157 0.64 10.87 -10.98
C GLN A 157 -0.17 9.59 -11.21
N ALA A 158 -0.22 9.10 -12.45
CA ALA A 158 -0.94 7.88 -12.81
C ALA A 158 -0.39 6.64 -12.09
N SER A 159 0.94 6.55 -11.97
CA SER A 159 1.62 5.50 -11.22
C SER A 159 1.26 5.52 -9.74
N ALA A 160 1.29 6.69 -9.10
CA ALA A 160 0.94 6.84 -7.69
C ALA A 160 -0.54 6.48 -7.45
N GLN A 161 -1.45 6.93 -8.32
CA GLN A 161 -2.86 6.56 -8.27
C GLN A 161 -3.07 5.05 -8.43
N ALA A 162 -2.34 4.40 -9.34
CA ALA A 162 -2.41 2.95 -9.53
C ALA A 162 -1.95 2.19 -8.28
N LEU A 163 -0.86 2.62 -7.64
CA LEU A 163 -0.37 2.05 -6.38
C LEU A 163 -1.35 2.26 -5.23
N MET A 164 -1.96 3.45 -5.12
CA MET A 164 -2.98 3.70 -4.10
C MET A 164 -4.22 2.82 -4.28
N ARG A 165 -4.63 2.55 -5.54
CA ARG A 165 -5.70 1.59 -5.83
C ARG A 165 -5.30 0.16 -5.51
N GLN A 166 -4.06 -0.23 -5.83
CA GLN A 166 -3.54 -1.55 -5.48
C GLN A 166 -3.55 -1.79 -3.96
N GLN A 167 -3.12 -0.80 -3.16
CA GLN A 167 -3.22 -0.84 -1.70
C GLN A 167 -4.67 -1.05 -1.23
N ALA A 168 -5.62 -0.27 -1.78
CA ALA A 168 -7.03 -0.38 -1.42
C ALA A 168 -7.64 -1.74 -1.80
N ARG A 169 -7.28 -2.28 -2.97
CA ARG A 169 -7.72 -3.62 -3.41
C ARG A 169 -7.24 -4.68 -2.43
N LEU A 170 -5.95 -4.71 -2.11
CA LEU A 170 -5.38 -5.69 -1.19
C LEU A 170 -5.99 -5.56 0.22
N ALA A 171 -6.20 -4.34 0.71
CA ALA A 171 -6.85 -4.06 1.99
C ALA A 171 -8.28 -4.61 2.09
N THR A 172 -8.98 -4.62 0.96
CA THR A 172 -10.39 -5.04 0.84
C THR A 172 -10.53 -6.44 0.27
N GLY A 173 -9.46 -7.25 0.34
CA GLY A 173 -9.49 -8.64 -0.12
C GLY A 173 -9.72 -8.80 -1.61
N TYR A 174 -9.34 -7.82 -2.43
CA TYR A 174 -9.24 -7.99 -3.87
C TYR A 174 -7.79 -8.15 -4.29
N TYR A 175 -7.53 -9.21 -5.05
CA TYR A 175 -6.21 -9.40 -5.61
C TYR A 175 -5.78 -8.21 -6.48
N SER A 176 -4.55 -7.74 -6.26
CA SER A 176 -3.89 -6.74 -7.08
C SER A 176 -2.38 -6.91 -6.98
N GLY A 177 -1.77 -7.44 -8.05
CA GLY A 177 -0.34 -7.73 -8.11
C GLY A 177 0.03 -8.51 -9.38
N PRO A 178 1.25 -9.06 -9.44
CA PRO A 178 1.75 -9.81 -10.59
C PRO A 178 0.98 -11.12 -10.85
N ALA A 179 0.56 -11.38 -12.08
CA ALA A 179 -0.33 -12.52 -12.41
C ALA A 179 0.17 -13.89 -11.87
N ASP A 180 1.48 -14.11 -11.82
CA ASP A 180 2.11 -15.32 -11.28
C ASP A 180 1.91 -15.50 -9.77
N GLN A 181 1.64 -14.42 -9.02
CA GLN A 181 1.36 -14.44 -7.59
C GLN A 181 -0.12 -14.62 -7.26
N GLN A 182 -1.03 -14.48 -8.24
CA GLN A 182 -2.47 -14.61 -8.02
C GLN A 182 -2.85 -15.97 -7.45
N LYS A 183 -2.22 -17.05 -7.96
CA LYS A 183 -2.44 -18.42 -7.47
C LYS A 183 -2.04 -18.64 -6.01
N ASN A 184 -1.15 -17.80 -5.48
CA ASN A 184 -0.65 -17.89 -4.11
C ASN A 184 -1.46 -17.00 -3.15
N TRP A 185 -2.26 -16.09 -3.69
CA TRP A 185 -3.06 -15.18 -2.89
C TRP A 185 -4.34 -15.88 -2.39
N LYS A 186 -4.65 -15.66 -1.11
CA LYS A 186 -5.86 -16.15 -0.47
C LYS A 186 -6.72 -14.97 -0.08
N ASP A 187 -7.96 -14.97 -0.53
CA ASP A 187 -8.94 -13.97 -0.17
C ASP A 187 -9.30 -14.09 1.33
N PRO A 188 -8.97 -13.11 2.17
CA PRO A 188 -9.28 -13.16 3.60
C PRO A 188 -10.79 -13.01 3.89
N PHE A 189 -11.56 -12.54 2.92
CA PHE A 189 -13.01 -12.29 3.03
C PHE A 189 -13.80 -13.16 2.07
N ILE A 190 -13.28 -14.34 1.71
CA ILE A 190 -14.00 -15.31 0.89
C ILE A 190 -15.33 -15.66 1.56
N ASN A 191 -16.44 -15.49 0.83
CA ASN A 191 -17.80 -15.66 1.36
C ASN A 191 -18.15 -14.78 2.59
N ASP A 192 -17.44 -13.66 2.78
CA ASP A 192 -17.70 -12.68 3.85
C ASP A 192 -17.78 -11.25 3.31
N PRO A 193 -18.86 -10.91 2.56
CA PRO A 193 -19.03 -9.57 2.00
C PRO A 193 -19.14 -8.49 3.08
N TYR A 194 -19.66 -8.83 4.27
CA TYR A 194 -19.75 -7.90 5.40
C TYR A 194 -18.38 -7.60 6.01
N GLY A 195 -17.54 -8.63 6.23
CA GLY A 195 -16.16 -8.46 6.65
C GLY A 195 -15.35 -7.62 5.67
N ARG A 196 -15.55 -7.85 4.37
CA ARG A 196 -14.96 -7.03 3.31
C ARG A 196 -15.36 -5.56 3.38
N ALA A 197 -16.66 -5.30 3.53
CA ALA A 197 -17.19 -3.95 3.67
C ALA A 197 -16.65 -3.25 4.93
N ARG A 198 -16.54 -3.96 6.06
CA ARG A 198 -15.88 -3.42 7.27
C ARG A 198 -14.40 -3.10 7.05
N ALA A 199 -13.67 -3.96 6.34
CA ALA A 199 -12.27 -3.70 6.01
C ALA A 199 -12.10 -2.47 5.09
N ALA A 200 -13.03 -2.27 4.15
CA ALA A 200 -13.06 -1.06 3.34
C ALA A 200 -13.30 0.20 4.19
N LEU A 201 -14.21 0.13 5.17
CA LEU A 201 -14.51 1.26 6.05
C LEU A 201 -13.31 1.60 6.93
N ASP A 202 -12.71 0.58 7.56
CA ASP A 202 -11.48 0.74 8.36
C ASP A 202 -10.33 1.31 7.52
N PHE A 203 -10.18 0.86 6.27
CA PHE A 203 -9.18 1.42 5.37
C PHE A 203 -9.41 2.91 5.10
N MET A 204 -10.65 3.32 4.82
CA MET A 204 -11.03 4.72 4.61
C MET A 204 -10.86 5.58 5.86
N ASP A 205 -11.20 5.03 7.03
CA ASP A 205 -11.03 5.66 8.35
C ASP A 205 -9.58 5.86 8.73
N ASN A 206 -8.67 5.10 8.14
CA ASN A 206 -7.24 5.25 8.39
C ASN A 206 -6.50 5.97 7.26
N MET A 207 -7.19 6.50 6.23
CA MET A 207 -6.57 7.32 5.19
C MET A 207 -6.03 8.66 5.73
N SER A 208 -5.18 9.31 4.94
CA SER A 208 -4.61 10.62 5.28
C SER A 208 -5.68 11.73 5.37
N PRO A 209 -5.45 12.80 6.15
CA PRO A 209 -6.38 13.93 6.22
C PRO A 209 -6.72 14.53 4.85
N GLU A 210 -5.74 14.60 3.95
CA GLU A 210 -5.92 15.15 2.60
C GLU A 210 -6.77 14.25 1.69
N GLU A 211 -6.77 12.93 1.90
CA GLU A 211 -7.71 12.02 1.23
C GLU A 211 -9.13 12.18 1.80
N LYS A 212 -9.27 12.28 3.12
CA LYS A 212 -10.56 12.43 3.81
C LYS A 212 -11.27 13.75 3.52
N ALA A 213 -10.50 14.80 3.18
CA ALA A 213 -11.04 16.10 2.81
C ALA A 213 -11.75 16.11 1.44
N LYS A 214 -11.63 15.04 0.64
CA LYS A 214 -12.26 14.96 -0.69
C LYS A 214 -13.77 14.66 -0.58
N PRO A 215 -14.65 15.34 -1.33
CA PRO A 215 -16.08 15.06 -1.32
C PRO A 215 -16.45 13.60 -1.66
N GLU A 216 -15.66 12.99 -2.55
CA GLU A 216 -15.84 11.59 -2.96
C GLU A 216 -15.61 10.63 -1.79
N TRP A 217 -14.64 10.92 -0.91
CA TRP A 217 -14.38 10.13 0.28
C TRP A 217 -15.60 10.11 1.20
N LEU A 218 -16.18 11.28 1.49
CA LEU A 218 -17.36 11.38 2.37
C LEU A 218 -18.55 10.60 1.81
N SER A 219 -18.79 10.74 0.50
CA SER A 219 -19.90 10.07 -0.17
C SER A 219 -19.74 8.54 -0.12
N GLN A 220 -18.53 8.04 -0.38
CA GLN A 220 -18.21 6.62 -0.30
C GLN A 220 -18.29 6.09 1.14
N HIS A 221 -17.76 6.85 2.11
CA HIS A 221 -17.75 6.49 3.52
C HIS A 221 -19.18 6.34 4.06
N LEU A 222 -20.02 7.36 3.88
CA LEU A 222 -21.42 7.34 4.34
C LEU A 222 -22.24 6.23 3.69
N SER A 223 -22.01 5.97 2.40
CA SER A 223 -22.69 4.88 1.70
C SER A 223 -22.30 3.52 2.27
N LEU A 224 -21.02 3.34 2.61
CA LEU A 224 -20.50 2.12 3.21
C LEU A 224 -20.99 1.92 4.64
N GLU A 225 -21.00 2.98 5.44
CA GLU A 225 -21.54 2.99 6.80
C GLU A 225 -23.04 2.66 6.80
N ALA A 226 -23.82 3.29 5.91
CA ALA A 226 -25.25 3.02 5.76
C ALA A 226 -25.52 1.56 5.36
N ALA A 227 -24.75 1.03 4.40
CA ALA A 227 -24.87 -0.37 3.99
C ALA A 227 -24.57 -1.32 5.15
N LEU A 228 -23.49 -1.10 5.91
CA LEU A 228 -23.14 -1.90 7.08
C LEU A 228 -24.22 -1.83 8.16
N ASN A 229 -24.79 -0.66 8.42
CA ASN A 229 -25.84 -0.47 9.41
C ASN A 229 -27.15 -1.18 9.01
N GLN A 230 -27.56 -1.10 7.75
CA GLN A 230 -28.73 -1.85 7.24
C GLN A 230 -28.53 -3.37 7.34
N SER A 231 -27.28 -3.83 7.19
CA SER A 231 -26.93 -5.25 7.28
C SER A 231 -26.79 -5.75 8.71
N SER A 232 -26.65 -4.85 9.68
CA SER A 232 -26.23 -5.21 11.04
C SER A 232 -27.23 -6.15 11.72
N SER A 233 -28.53 -6.00 11.41
CA SER A 233 -29.65 -6.81 11.91
C SER A 233 -29.89 -8.12 11.15
N LEU A 234 -29.18 -8.38 10.04
CA LEU A 234 -29.33 -9.61 9.27
C LEU A 234 -28.71 -10.80 10.00
N ASP A 235 -29.32 -11.97 9.84
CA ASP A 235 -28.79 -13.21 10.39
C ASP A 235 -27.42 -13.57 9.76
N PRO A 236 -26.53 -14.31 10.46
CA PRO A 236 -25.21 -14.67 9.93
C PRO A 236 -25.25 -15.48 8.63
N ALA A 237 -26.35 -16.19 8.33
CA ALA A 237 -26.55 -16.88 7.06
C ALA A 237 -26.94 -15.90 5.93
N GLU A 238 -27.74 -14.88 6.23
CA GLU A 238 -28.17 -13.84 5.28
C GLU A 238 -27.02 -12.87 4.96
N LYS A 239 -26.11 -12.62 5.92
CA LYS A 239 -24.86 -11.87 5.68
C LYS A 239 -23.92 -12.56 4.69
N LYS A 240 -24.08 -13.87 4.46
CA LYS A 240 -23.28 -14.67 3.51
C LYS A 240 -23.89 -14.75 2.10
N THR A 241 -25.19 -14.49 1.95
CA THR A 241 -25.94 -14.62 0.68
C THR A 241 -26.53 -13.30 0.19
N GLY A 242 -26.54 -12.25 1.01
CA GLY A 242 -27.10 -10.95 0.67
C GLY A 242 -26.39 -10.30 -0.52
N HIS A 243 -27.18 -9.86 -1.50
CA HIS A 243 -26.73 -9.01 -2.60
C HIS A 243 -26.38 -7.62 -2.09
N PHE A 244 -25.22 -7.49 -1.48
CA PHE A 244 -24.52 -6.22 -1.42
C PHE A 244 -23.85 -6.04 -2.77
N HIS A 245 -24.21 -5.01 -3.53
CA HIS A 245 -23.22 -4.38 -4.40
C HIS A 245 -22.10 -3.99 -3.45
N ASN A 246 -21.04 -4.79 -3.33
CA ASN A 246 -20.14 -4.56 -2.22
C ASN A 246 -19.42 -3.23 -2.51
N LEU A 247 -19.62 -2.26 -1.63
CA LEU A 247 -19.02 -0.92 -1.80
C LEU A 247 -17.49 -0.99 -1.81
N ALA A 248 -16.93 -2.10 -1.32
CA ALA A 248 -15.53 -2.48 -1.51
C ALA A 248 -15.15 -2.65 -2.99
N GLU A 249 -16.01 -3.22 -3.87
CA GLU A 249 -15.82 -3.29 -5.33
C GLU A 249 -15.74 -1.90 -5.93
N ILE A 250 -16.66 -1.02 -5.53
CA ILE A 250 -16.70 0.37 -5.99
C ILE A 250 -15.41 1.09 -5.58
N LEU A 251 -14.96 0.93 -4.33
CA LEU A 251 -13.70 1.48 -3.82
C LEU A 251 -12.47 0.87 -4.53
N ALA A 252 -12.54 -0.42 -4.85
CA ALA A 252 -11.53 -1.16 -5.60
C ALA A 252 -11.51 -0.84 -7.11
N GLY A 253 -12.47 -0.03 -7.60
CA GLY A 253 -12.65 0.31 -9.01
C GLY A 253 -13.10 -0.88 -9.87
N ILE A 254 -13.77 -1.86 -9.27
CA ILE A 254 -14.32 -3.04 -9.94
C ILE A 254 -15.77 -2.73 -10.34
N VAL A 255 -16.06 -2.86 -11.64
CA VAL A 255 -17.43 -2.80 -12.17
C VAL A 255 -17.92 -4.24 -12.33
N THR A 256 -18.71 -4.72 -11.37
CA THR A 256 -19.51 -5.94 -11.54
C THR A 256 -20.84 -5.54 -12.19
N ASP A 257 -20.95 -5.80 -13.49
CA ASP A 257 -22.24 -6.17 -14.08
C ASP A 257 -22.69 -7.41 -13.30
N GLY A 258 -23.88 -7.40 -12.70
CA GLY A 258 -24.36 -8.45 -11.80
C GLY A 258 -24.54 -9.85 -12.40
N SER A 259 -23.84 -10.20 -13.48
CA SER A 259 -23.74 -11.54 -14.04
C SER A 259 -22.36 -12.14 -13.75
N ASP A 260 -22.17 -12.69 -12.56
CA ASP A 260 -21.11 -13.68 -12.36
C ASP A 260 -21.54 -15.01 -13.01
N SER A 261 -21.39 -15.08 -14.33
CA SER A 261 -21.10 -16.32 -15.00
C SER A 261 -20.14 -16.06 -16.16
N GLU A 262 -18.95 -16.63 -16.00
CA GLU A 262 -17.92 -16.86 -17.02
C GLU A 262 -16.81 -15.81 -17.17
N LYS A 263 -15.59 -16.36 -17.06
CA LYS A 263 -14.30 -15.78 -17.38
C LYS A 263 -14.34 -14.84 -18.58
N SER A 264 -13.73 -13.67 -18.46
CA SER A 264 -13.07 -13.05 -19.60
C SER A 264 -11.96 -12.10 -19.16
N SER A 265 -10.74 -12.52 -19.47
CA SER A 265 -9.60 -11.67 -19.75
C SER A 265 -9.94 -10.65 -20.83
N SER A 266 -10.24 -9.40 -20.46
CA SER A 266 -9.95 -8.18 -21.22
C SER A 266 -10.80 -7.03 -20.70
N ALA A 267 -10.20 -6.09 -19.98
CA ALA A 267 -10.81 -4.79 -19.80
C ALA A 267 -9.75 -3.72 -20.03
N LYS A 268 -9.84 -3.10 -21.21
CA LYS A 268 -9.13 -1.89 -21.59
C LYS A 268 -9.33 -0.82 -20.51
N ASN A 269 -8.30 0.01 -20.33
CA ASN A 269 -8.35 1.30 -19.64
C ASN A 269 -9.55 2.13 -20.10
N THR A 270 -10.67 2.00 -19.42
CA THR A 270 -11.75 2.98 -19.40
C THR A 270 -11.89 3.44 -17.96
N ASP A 271 -11.76 4.75 -17.75
CA ASP A 271 -11.84 5.39 -16.45
C ASP A 271 -13.12 4.97 -15.71
N PRO A 272 -13.02 4.13 -14.66
CA PRO A 272 -14.18 3.60 -13.95
C PRO A 272 -14.96 4.70 -13.23
N SER A 273 -14.33 5.86 -12.98
CA SER A 273 -14.90 6.99 -12.24
C SER A 273 -16.16 7.55 -12.90
N VAL A 274 -16.23 7.51 -14.25
CA VAL A 274 -17.39 7.99 -15.02
C VAL A 274 -18.59 7.06 -14.87
N GLY A 275 -18.36 5.75 -14.83
CA GLY A 275 -19.41 4.75 -14.59
C GLY A 275 -19.94 4.79 -13.16
N ILE A 276 -19.03 4.99 -12.19
CA ILE A 276 -19.34 5.06 -10.76
C ILE A 276 -20.18 6.31 -10.45
N MET A 277 -19.83 7.49 -10.99
CA MET A 277 -20.63 8.72 -10.76
C MET A 277 -22.05 8.61 -11.31
N LYS A 278 -22.20 8.03 -12.50
CA LYS A 278 -23.52 7.85 -13.13
C LYS A 278 -24.41 6.89 -12.32
N LYS A 279 -23.81 5.87 -11.69
CA LYS A 279 -24.53 4.88 -10.87
C LYS A 279 -24.86 5.40 -9.46
N LEU A 280 -23.97 6.19 -8.85
CA LEU A 280 -24.26 6.91 -7.61
C LEU A 280 -25.44 7.89 -7.78
N GLN A 281 -25.51 8.61 -8.90
CA GLN A 281 -26.66 9.48 -9.21
C GLN A 281 -27.99 8.70 -9.33
N SER A 282 -27.96 7.48 -9.87
CA SER A 282 -29.17 6.64 -9.99
C SER A 282 -29.64 5.98 -8.70
N LEU A 283 -28.82 5.96 -7.65
CA LEU A 283 -29.18 5.40 -6.33
C LEU A 283 -29.76 6.46 -5.39
N VAL A 284 -29.72 7.74 -5.78
CA VAL A 284 -30.21 8.89 -4.99
C VAL A 284 -31.46 9.52 -5.64
N SER A 285 -31.94 8.97 -6.77
CA SER A 285 -33.22 9.34 -7.42
C SER A 285 -34.26 8.25 -7.22
#